data_AF-A0A6L3ZJ04-F1
#
_entry.id   AF-A0A6L3ZJ04-F1
#
_cell.length_a   1.000
_cell.length_b   1.000
_cell.length_c   1.000
_cell.angle_alpha   90.00
_cell.angle_beta   90.00
_cell.angle_gamma   90.00
#
_symmetry.space_group_name_H-M   'P 1'
#
loop_
_entity.id
_entity.type
_entity.pdbx_description
1 polymer ?
#
loop_
_entity_poly.entity_id
_entity_poly.type
_entity_poly.pdbx_seq_one_letter_code
_entity_poly.pdbx_strand_id
1 'polypeptide(L)'
;MNKKRAGEAAADLLDCSSVIVKRLQLRNLSRLAEELILVMRTVQLRFEDVTTASYHNANSRSWKVLVQSLYRMEALFRDLDRRGLLKSDEFEFLHECMEEVHKFVRRYFAKRDQPQWRHGA
;
A
#
# COMPACT_ATOMS: atom_id res chain seq x y z
N MET A 1 -15.86 4.98 -4.38
CA MET A 1 -14.91 4.36 -3.44
C MET A 1 -14.39 5.43 -2.54
N ASN A 2 -14.64 5.25 -1.26
CA ASN A 2 -14.54 6.27 -0.24
C ASN A 2 -13.12 6.30 0.32
N LYS A 3 -12.58 7.48 0.65
CA LYS A 3 -11.30 7.63 1.38
C LYS A 3 -11.23 6.71 2.60
N LYS A 4 -12.37 6.56 3.29
CA LYS A 4 -12.58 5.64 4.42
C LYS A 4 -12.20 4.18 4.09
N ARG A 5 -12.73 3.62 3.00
CA ARG A 5 -12.47 2.23 2.60
C ARG A 5 -11.01 1.98 2.26
N ALA A 6 -10.35 2.94 1.61
CA ALA A 6 -8.93 2.85 1.33
C ALA A 6 -8.09 2.94 2.62
N GLY A 7 -8.54 3.72 3.60
CA GLY A 7 -7.92 3.80 4.92
C GLY A 7 -8.05 2.51 5.72
N GLU A 8 -9.23 1.90 5.74
CA GLU A 8 -9.48 0.59 6.36
C GLU A 8 -8.58 -0.48 5.70
N ALA A 9 -8.57 -0.58 4.38
CA ALA A 9 -7.72 -1.51 3.66
C ALA A 9 -6.21 -1.29 3.91
N ALA A 10 -5.77 -0.04 4.03
CA ALA A 10 -4.38 0.27 4.36
C ALA A 10 -4.02 -0.14 5.79
N ALA A 11 -4.93 0.04 6.76
CA ALA A 11 -4.74 -0.42 8.13
C ALA A 11 -4.66 -1.94 8.19
N ASP A 12 -5.63 -2.64 7.59
CA ASP A 12 -5.70 -4.10 7.52
C ASP A 12 -4.43 -4.70 6.87
N LEU A 13 -3.95 -4.07 5.78
CA LEU A 13 -2.70 -4.43 5.11
C LEU A 13 -1.51 -4.38 6.07
N LEU A 14 -1.36 -3.28 6.81
CA LEU A 14 -0.24 -3.06 7.72
C LEU A 14 -0.32 -3.98 8.94
N ASP A 15 -1.53 -4.22 9.47
CA ASP A 15 -1.76 -5.10 10.61
C ASP A 15 -1.43 -6.55 10.25
N CYS A 16 -1.93 -7.05 9.11
CA CYS A 16 -1.59 -8.39 8.61
C CYS A 16 -0.08 -8.53 8.36
N SER A 17 0.53 -7.51 7.75
CA SER A 17 1.97 -7.49 7.51
C SER A 17 2.79 -7.52 8.81
N SER A 18 2.31 -6.91 9.89
CA SER A 18 2.98 -6.94 11.20
C SER A 18 3.03 -8.36 11.79
N VAL A 19 1.99 -9.17 11.55
CA VAL A 19 1.95 -10.58 11.97
C VAL A 19 2.93 -11.40 11.13
N ILE A 20 3.02 -11.13 9.83
CA ILE A 20 4.03 -11.73 8.94
C ILE A 20 5.44 -11.42 9.44
N VAL A 21 5.75 -10.16 9.75
CA VAL A 21 7.04 -9.73 10.29
C VAL A 21 7.42 -10.53 11.54
N LYS A 22 6.51 -10.65 12.52
CA LYS A 22 6.75 -11.45 13.74
C LYS A 22 7.08 -12.91 13.40
N ARG A 23 6.36 -13.51 12.45
CA ARG A 23 6.63 -14.90 12.02
C ARG A 23 7.98 -15.04 11.32
N LEU A 24 8.38 -14.06 10.50
CA LEU A 24 9.69 -14.05 9.86
C LEU A 24 10.82 -13.95 10.90
N GLN A 25 10.66 -13.09 11.91
CA GLN A 25 11.63 -12.94 13.00
C GLN A 25 11.79 -14.25 13.80
N LEU A 26 10.68 -14.92 14.15
CA LEU A 26 10.71 -16.21 14.86
C LEU A 26 11.39 -17.32 14.05
N ARG A 27 11.40 -17.21 12.72
CA ARG A 27 12.08 -18.15 11.80
C ARG A 27 13.53 -17.75 11.48
N ASN A 28 14.09 -16.76 12.19
CA ASN A 28 15.43 -16.21 11.94
C ASN A 28 15.61 -15.58 10.53
N LEU A 29 14.52 -15.11 9.91
CA LEU A 29 14.54 -14.44 8.61
C LEU A 29 14.59 -12.91 8.77
N SER A 30 15.46 -12.41 9.65
CA SER A 30 15.50 -11.00 10.08
C SER A 30 15.66 -10.01 8.93
N ARG A 31 16.46 -10.35 7.91
CA ARG A 31 16.64 -9.50 6.73
C ARG A 31 15.33 -9.26 5.96
N LEU A 32 14.53 -10.31 5.75
CA LEU A 32 13.22 -10.18 5.08
C LEU A 32 12.24 -9.39 5.95
N ALA A 33 12.28 -9.61 7.27
CA ALA A 33 11.46 -8.86 8.21
C ALA A 33 11.79 -7.36 8.19
N GLU A 34 13.07 -6.99 8.22
CA GLU A 34 13.54 -5.60 8.15
C GLU A 34 13.13 -4.92 6.84
N GLU A 35 13.27 -5.62 5.71
CA GLU A 35 12.85 -5.12 4.41
C GLU A 35 11.35 -4.84 4.37
N LEU A 36 10.53 -5.78 4.87
CA LEU A 36 9.09 -5.62 4.96
C LEU A 36 8.70 -4.46 5.89
N ILE A 37 9.34 -4.33 7.06
CA ILE A 37 9.13 -3.20 7.99
C ILE A 37 9.40 -1.86 7.29
N LEU A 38 10.49 -1.76 6.53
CA LEU A 38 10.84 -0.53 5.82
C LEU A 38 9.77 -0.14 4.80
N VAL A 39 9.29 -1.13 4.02
CA VAL A 39 8.23 -0.91 3.04
C VAL A 39 6.92 -0.52 3.72
N MET A 40 6.50 -1.24 4.77
CA MET A 40 5.30 -0.94 5.56
C MET A 40 5.31 0.50 6.09
N ARG A 41 6.41 0.92 6.74
CA ARG A 41 6.56 2.29 7.26
C ARG A 41 6.46 3.34 6.16
N THR A 42 7.01 3.04 4.99
CA THR A 42 6.93 3.96 3.84
C THR A 42 5.51 4.05 3.30
N VAL A 43 4.79 2.92 3.19
CA VAL A 43 3.37 2.91 2.79
C VAL A 43 2.55 3.71 3.79
N GLN A 44 2.70 3.46 5.09
CA GLN A 44 1.97 4.17 6.15
C GLN A 44 2.18 5.69 6.05
N LEU A 45 3.45 6.14 6.07
CA LEU A 45 3.78 7.56 6.03
C LEU A 45 3.25 8.23 4.77
N ARG A 46 3.44 7.61 3.59
CA ARG A 46 3.02 8.22 2.33
C ARG A 46 1.52 8.15 2.11
N PHE A 47 0.85 7.13 2.62
CA PHE A 47 -0.61 7.06 2.61
C PHE A 47 -1.21 8.15 3.50
N GLU A 48 -0.64 8.37 4.69
CA GLU A 48 -1.02 9.49 5.56
C GLU A 48 -0.76 10.84 4.89
N ASP A 49 0.42 11.06 4.31
CA ASP A 49 0.73 12.30 3.57
C ASP A 49 -0.34 12.65 2.53
N VAL A 50 -0.73 11.68 1.70
CA VAL A 50 -1.67 11.91 0.58
C VAL A 50 -3.13 11.97 1.00
N THR A 51 -3.44 11.52 2.22
CA THR A 51 -4.79 11.56 2.77
C THR A 51 -5.01 12.74 3.72
N THR A 52 -3.97 13.21 4.41
CA THR A 52 -4.00 14.33 5.36
C THR A 52 -3.72 15.66 4.67
N ALA A 53 -2.74 15.73 3.76
CA ALA A 53 -2.64 16.89 2.88
C ALA A 53 -3.95 16.98 2.10
N SER A 54 -4.49 18.20 1.94
CA SER A 54 -5.65 18.41 1.08
C SER A 54 -5.39 17.65 -0.23
N TYR A 55 -6.32 16.80 -0.66
CA TYR A 55 -6.11 15.78 -1.71
C TYR A 55 -5.43 16.32 -2.98
N HIS A 56 -5.54 17.63 -3.22
CA HIS A 56 -4.92 18.39 -4.31
C HIS A 56 -3.52 18.99 -4.01
N ASN A 57 -3.17 19.20 -2.73
CA ASN A 57 -1.89 19.75 -2.25
C ASN A 57 -0.88 18.68 -1.83
N ALA A 58 -1.29 17.41 -1.78
CA ALA A 58 -0.36 16.31 -1.56
C ALA A 58 0.75 16.34 -2.62
N ASN A 59 2.00 16.43 -2.16
CA ASN A 59 3.17 16.54 -3.03
C ASN A 59 3.17 15.38 -4.05
N SER A 60 3.34 15.69 -5.34
CA SER A 60 3.44 14.69 -6.42
C SER A 60 4.49 13.60 -6.12
N ARG A 61 5.50 13.93 -5.31
CA ARG A 61 6.49 12.98 -4.77
C ARG A 61 5.87 11.95 -3.83
N SER A 62 4.99 12.34 -2.89
CA SER A 62 4.39 11.40 -1.93
C SER A 62 3.53 10.36 -2.63
N TRP A 63 2.75 10.78 -3.64
CA TRP A 63 2.01 9.85 -4.50
C TRP A 63 2.92 8.86 -5.23
N LYS A 64 3.99 9.35 -5.87
CA LYS A 64 4.94 8.48 -6.59
C LYS A 64 5.61 7.47 -5.66
N VAL A 65 6.03 7.91 -4.47
CA VAL A 65 6.67 7.03 -3.49
C VAL A 65 5.67 6.00 -2.96
N LEU A 66 4.43 6.40 -2.66
CA LEU A 66 3.38 5.46 -2.25
C LEU A 66 3.18 4.34 -3.27
N VAL A 67 3.07 4.69 -4.56
CA VAL A 67 2.91 3.72 -5.65
C VAL A 67 4.10 2.76 -5.71
N GLN A 68 5.32 3.29 -5.68
CA GLN A 68 6.53 2.47 -5.71
C GLN A 68 6.62 1.54 -4.51
N SER A 69 6.23 2.01 -3.32
CA SER A 69 6.22 1.20 -2.10
C SER A 69 5.18 0.08 -2.15
N LEU A 70 3.98 0.34 -2.69
CA LEU A 70 2.97 -0.70 -2.87
C LEU A 70 3.44 -1.79 -3.84
N TYR A 71 4.07 -1.42 -4.96
CA TYR A 71 4.67 -2.41 -5.88
C TYR A 71 5.78 -3.24 -5.22
N ARG A 72 6.63 -2.61 -4.39
CA ARG A 72 7.66 -3.33 -3.63
C ARG A 72 7.04 -4.29 -2.62
N MET A 73 5.98 -3.86 -1.95
CA MET A 73 5.25 -4.68 -0.98
C MET A 73 4.63 -5.92 -1.65
N GLU A 74 4.01 -5.72 -2.82
CA GLU A 74 3.47 -6.81 -3.62
C GLU A 74 4.55 -7.81 -4.07
N ALA A 75 5.71 -7.32 -4.52
CA ALA A 75 6.83 -8.17 -4.90
C ALA A 75 7.35 -9.00 -3.71
N LEU A 76 7.43 -8.39 -2.52
CA LEU A 76 7.79 -9.11 -1.29
C LEU A 76 6.77 -10.19 -0.95
N PHE A 77 5.47 -9.90 -1.01
CA PHE A 77 4.45 -10.92 -0.72
C PHE A 77 4.48 -12.08 -1.71
N ARG A 78 4.65 -11.80 -3.00
CA ARG A 78 4.83 -12.86 -4.00
C ARG A 78 6.07 -13.71 -3.74
N ASP A 79 7.16 -13.12 -3.23
CA ASP A 79 8.36 -13.86 -2.84
C ASP A 79 8.14 -14.70 -1.56
N LEU A 80 7.42 -14.17 -0.57
CA LEU A 80 7.07 -14.89 0.64
C LEU A 80 6.11 -16.06 0.34
N ASP A 81 5.12 -15.86 -0.52
CA ASP A 81 4.19 -16.89 -0.99
C ASP A 81 4.93 -18.03 -1.70
N ARG A 82 5.78 -17.68 -2.69
CA ARG A 82 6.62 -18.65 -3.43
C ARG A 82 7.55 -19.46 -2.52
N ARG A 83 7.93 -18.92 -1.35
CA ARG A 83 8.75 -19.61 -0.34
C ARG A 83 7.92 -20.41 0.68
N GLY A 84 6.58 -20.43 0.57
CA GLY A 84 5.69 -21.09 1.53
C GLY A 84 5.69 -20.40 2.91
N LEU A 85 5.96 -19.09 2.94
CA LEU A 85 6.01 -18.30 4.18
C LEU A 85 4.69 -17.56 4.46
N LEU A 86 3.80 -17.49 3.47
CA LEU A 86 2.42 -17.03 3.62
C LEU A 86 1.49 -18.25 3.61
N LYS A 87 0.39 -18.13 4.35
CA LYS A 87 -0.76 -19.01 4.16
C LYS A 87 -1.56 -18.53 2.93
N SER A 88 -2.32 -19.42 2.31
CA SER A 88 -3.08 -19.11 1.09
C SER A 88 -4.09 -17.98 1.30
N ASP A 89 -4.79 -17.99 2.45
CA ASP A 89 -5.74 -16.96 2.86
C ASP A 89 -5.06 -15.60 3.12
N GLU A 90 -3.84 -15.61 3.65
CA GLU A 90 -3.08 -14.38 3.91
C GLU A 90 -2.66 -13.69 2.62
N PHE A 91 -2.23 -14.44 1.60
CA PHE A 91 -1.82 -13.84 0.32
C PHE A 91 -3.02 -13.21 -0.40
N GLU A 92 -4.15 -13.90 -0.45
CA GLU A 92 -5.39 -13.39 -1.04
C GLU A 92 -5.85 -12.12 -0.31
N PHE A 93 -5.90 -12.14 1.02
CA PHE A 93 -6.28 -10.98 1.83
C PHE A 93 -5.35 -9.78 1.60
N LEU A 94 -4.03 -9.98 1.64
CA LEU A 94 -3.06 -8.91 1.37
C LEU A 94 -3.25 -8.32 -0.03
N HIS A 95 -3.52 -9.16 -1.02
CA HIS A 95 -3.78 -8.72 -2.39
C HIS A 95 -5.05 -7.87 -2.48
N GLU A 96 -6.15 -8.30 -1.84
CA GLU A 96 -7.40 -7.52 -1.76
C GLU A 96 -7.19 -6.15 -1.13
N CYS A 97 -6.48 -6.09 0.01
CA CYS A 97 -6.17 -4.82 0.67
C CYS A 97 -5.34 -3.91 -0.25
N MET A 98 -4.29 -4.44 -0.90
CA MET A 98 -3.48 -3.67 -1.85
C MET A 98 -4.29 -3.17 -3.04
N GLU A 99 -5.21 -3.98 -3.58
CA GLU A 99 -6.08 -3.57 -4.68
C GLU A 99 -6.96 -2.38 -4.31
N GLU A 100 -7.52 -2.37 -3.11
CA GLU A 100 -8.33 -1.25 -2.63
C GLU A 100 -7.48 0.03 -2.49
N VAL A 101 -6.24 -0.06 -1.99
CA VAL A 101 -5.32 1.08 -1.95
C VAL A 101 -4.95 1.54 -3.38
N HIS A 102 -4.67 0.62 -4.30
CA HIS A 102 -4.39 0.93 -5.71
C HIS A 102 -5.58 1.57 -6.44
N LYS A 103 -6.82 1.14 -6.16
CA LYS A 103 -8.03 1.78 -6.70
C LYS A 103 -8.13 3.24 -6.24
N PHE A 104 -7.68 3.57 -5.03
CA PHE A 104 -7.68 4.95 -4.52
C PHE A 104 -6.65 5.81 -5.24
N VAL A 105 -5.42 5.28 -5.41
CA VAL A 105 -4.35 5.90 -6.19
C VAL A 105 -4.80 6.16 -7.64
N ARG A 106 -5.35 5.16 -8.33
CA ARG A 106 -5.79 5.30 -9.73
C ARG A 106 -6.82 6.41 -9.91
N ARG A 107 -7.75 6.57 -8.96
CA ARG A 107 -8.76 7.65 -8.99
C ARG A 107 -8.14 9.04 -8.86
N TYR A 108 -7.04 9.18 -8.12
CA TYR A 108 -6.31 10.45 -8.03
C TYR A 108 -5.74 10.84 -9.39
N PHE A 109 -4.97 9.96 -10.02
CA PHE A 109 -4.39 10.24 -11.33
C PHE A 109 -5.46 10.43 -12.42
N ALA A 110 -6.52 9.62 -12.41
CA ALA A 110 -7.64 9.79 -13.34
C ALA A 110 -8.39 11.13 -13.20
N LYS A 111 -8.36 11.78 -12.03
CA LYS A 111 -8.90 13.14 -11.83
C LYS A 111 -7.90 14.23 -12.22
N ARG A 112 -6.61 13.98 -12.00
CA ARG A 112 -5.53 14.92 -12.36
C ARG A 112 -5.34 15.03 -13.87
N ASP A 113 -5.47 13.92 -14.58
CA ASP A 113 -5.30 13.84 -16.04
C ASP A 113 -6.60 14.17 -16.81
N GLN A 114 -7.69 14.52 -16.11
CA GLN A 114 -8.91 14.98 -16.76
C GLN A 114 -8.65 16.34 -17.42
N PRO A 115 -9.04 16.51 -18.69
CA PRO A 115 -8.75 17.75 -19.39
C PRO A 115 -9.62 18.88 -18.83
N GLN A 116 -8.97 20.00 -18.50
CA GLN A 116 -9.54 21.09 -17.70
C GLN A 116 -10.72 21.82 -18.34
N TRP A 117 -10.99 21.63 -19.63
CA TRP A 117 -12.13 22.23 -20.35
C TRP A 117 -13.51 21.74 -19.86
N ARG A 118 -13.57 20.67 -19.05
CA ARG A 118 -14.80 20.26 -18.34
C ARG A 118 -15.12 21.09 -17.10
N HIS A 119 -14.22 21.97 -16.65
CA HIS A 119 -14.43 22.85 -15.49
C HIS A 119 -14.91 24.27 -15.86
N GLY A 120 -15.27 24.50 -17.13
CA GLY A 120 -15.72 25.80 -17.63
C GLY A 120 -16.74 25.69 -18.77
N ALA A 121 -17.83 24.96 -18.53
CA ALA A 121 -19.07 25.05 -19.30
C ALA A 121 -20.21 25.43 -18.35
#